data_AF-A0A254S9R0-F1
#
_entry.id   AF-A0A254S9R0-F1
#
_cell.length_a   1.000
_cell.length_b   1.000
_cell.length_c   1.000
_cell.angle_alpha   90.00
_cell.angle_beta   90.00
_cell.angle_gamma   90.00
#
_symmetry.space_group_name_H-M   'P 1'
#
loop_
_entity.id
_entity.type
_entity.pdbx_description
1 polymer ?
#
loop_
_entity_poly.entity_id
_entity_poly.type
_entity_poly.pdbx_seq_one_letter_code
_entity_poly.pdbx_strand_id
1 'polypeptide(L)'
;MEVEELTVAFSDEDSGEEVIKELGKEILSKGAWPTVMFHYQEKDPKTGEFGEPKVSLRRYRKMNGNFKAQGKFKITGKAQAEAIIEVLKKWYNI
;
A
#
# COMPACT_ATOMS: atom_id res chain seq x y z
N MET A 1 -9.07 -4.48 -16.16
CA MET A 1 -8.70 -4.33 -14.74
C MET A 1 -9.18 -2.98 -14.26
N GLU A 2 -9.98 -2.98 -13.21
CA GLU A 2 -10.41 -1.78 -12.49
C GLU A 2 -9.51 -1.47 -11.30
N VAL A 3 -9.53 -0.22 -10.81
CA VAL A 3 -8.64 0.22 -9.73
C VAL A 3 -8.94 -0.53 -8.42
N GLU A 4 -10.19 -0.96 -8.25
CA GLU A 4 -10.68 -1.79 -7.16
C GLU A 4 -10.04 -3.19 -7.13
N GLU A 5 -9.53 -3.68 -8.26
CA GLU A 5 -8.84 -4.98 -8.37
C GLU A 5 -7.37 -4.91 -7.95
N LEU A 6 -6.80 -3.70 -7.78
CA LEU A 6 -5.43 -3.57 -7.31
C LEU A 6 -5.31 -4.09 -5.88
N THR A 7 -4.26 -4.86 -5.61
CA THR A 7 -3.94 -5.41 -4.29
C THR A 7 -2.45 -5.39 -4.05
N VAL A 8 -2.06 -5.41 -2.77
CA VAL A 8 -0.68 -5.67 -2.33
C VAL A 8 -0.50 -7.04 -1.71
N ALA A 9 -1.58 -7.83 -1.56
CA ALA A 9 -1.48 -9.20 -1.09
C ALA A 9 -0.57 -10.00 -2.03
N PHE A 10 0.30 -10.81 -1.44
CA PHE A 10 1.25 -11.63 -2.19
C PHE A 10 1.50 -12.91 -1.41
N SER A 11 1.37 -14.04 -2.12
CA SER A 11 1.76 -15.35 -1.64
C SER A 11 2.96 -15.82 -2.45
N ASP A 12 3.92 -16.41 -1.76
CA ASP A 12 5.09 -17.02 -2.38
C ASP A 12 4.65 -18.21 -3.25
N GLU A 13 5.06 -18.23 -4.52
CA GLU A 13 4.55 -19.21 -5.50
C GLU A 13 5.07 -20.63 -5.24
N ASP A 14 6.26 -20.76 -4.65
CA ASP A 14 6.90 -22.04 -4.39
C ASP A 14 6.34 -22.71 -3.12
N SER A 15 6.16 -21.95 -2.06
CA SER A 15 5.65 -22.44 -0.77
C SER A 15 4.14 -22.34 -0.60
N GLY A 16 3.48 -21.48 -1.39
CA GLY A 16 2.07 -21.12 -1.23
C GLY A 16 1.78 -20.25 0.00
N GLU A 17 2.79 -19.83 0.76
CA GLU A 17 2.61 -19.08 1.99
C GLU A 17 2.31 -17.60 1.71
N GLU A 18 1.37 -17.01 2.45
CA GLU A 18 1.13 -15.57 2.41
C GLU A 18 2.32 -14.82 3.03
N VAL A 19 3.02 -14.03 2.21
CA VAL A 19 4.18 -13.23 2.65
C VAL A 19 3.84 -11.75 2.79
N ILE A 20 2.82 -11.27 2.08
CA ILE A 20 2.22 -9.95 2.26
C ILE A 20 0.73 -10.12 2.45
N LYS A 21 0.24 -9.72 3.61
CA LYS A 21 -1.18 -9.75 3.97
C LYS A 21 -1.79 -8.37 3.85
N GLU A 22 -2.76 -8.18 2.96
CA GLU A 22 -3.52 -6.93 2.87
C GLU A 22 -4.55 -6.87 4.01
N LEU A 23 -4.52 -5.79 4.79
CA LEU A 23 -5.46 -5.53 5.88
C LEU A 23 -6.55 -4.52 5.47
N GLY A 24 -6.27 -3.68 4.47
CA GLY A 24 -7.21 -2.69 4.00
C GLY A 24 -6.68 -1.90 2.80
N LYS A 25 -7.58 -1.24 2.10
CA LYS A 25 -7.29 -0.49 0.88
C LYS A 25 -8.21 0.71 0.77
N GLU A 26 -7.64 1.88 0.47
CA GLU A 26 -8.36 3.11 0.23
C GLU A 26 -7.96 3.72 -1.12
N ILE A 27 -8.96 4.05 -1.94
CA ILE A 27 -8.75 4.65 -3.27
C ILE A 27 -8.90 6.16 -3.14
N LEU A 28 -7.77 6.87 -3.12
CA LEU A 28 -7.74 8.33 -2.97
C LEU A 28 -8.11 9.06 -4.27
N SER A 29 -7.82 8.46 -5.42
CA SER A 29 -8.19 9.02 -6.73
C SER A 29 -8.39 7.92 -7.78
N LYS A 30 -9.34 8.12 -8.69
CA LYS A 30 -9.64 7.22 -9.82
C LYS A 30 -9.14 7.77 -11.17
N GLY A 31 -9.34 7.02 -12.25
CA GLY A 31 -9.07 7.45 -13.63
C GLY A 31 -7.79 6.89 -14.23
N ALA A 32 -7.19 7.61 -15.20
CA ALA A 32 -5.97 7.17 -15.89
C ALA A 32 -4.74 7.11 -14.96
N TRP A 33 -4.78 7.81 -13.83
CA TRP A 33 -3.71 7.84 -12.84
C TRP A 33 -4.27 7.69 -11.42
N PRO A 34 -4.63 6.47 -10.98
CA PRO A 34 -5.17 6.31 -9.65
C PRO A 34 -4.09 6.34 -8.59
N THR A 35 -4.46 6.84 -7.41
CA THR A 35 -3.66 6.77 -6.19
C THR A 35 -4.40 5.88 -5.21
N VAL A 36 -3.70 4.87 -4.71
CA VAL A 36 -4.26 3.89 -3.77
C VAL A 36 -3.35 3.81 -2.55
N MET A 37 -3.95 3.82 -1.37
CA MET A 37 -3.30 3.48 -0.10
C MET A 37 -3.64 2.05 0.25
N PHE A 38 -2.62 1.28 0.64
CA PHE A 38 -2.79 -0.08 1.13
C PHE A 38 -2.28 -0.17 2.56
N HIS A 39 -3.06 -0.77 3.44
CA HIS A 39 -2.68 -1.14 4.79
C HIS A 39 -2.38 -2.64 4.79
N TYR A 40 -1.22 -3.05 5.30
CA TYR A 40 -0.75 -4.41 5.08
C TYR A 40 0.30 -4.85 6.12
N GLN A 41 0.51 -6.14 6.26
CA GLN A 41 1.60 -6.73 7.04
C GLN A 41 2.53 -7.53 6.13
N GLU A 42 3.81 -7.56 6.48
CA GLU A 42 4.83 -8.40 5.82
C GLU A 42 5.24 -9.50 6.81
N LYS A 43 5.31 -10.74 6.33
CA LYS A 43 5.82 -11.88 7.10
C LYS A 43 7.34 -11.73 7.23
N ASP A 44 7.85 -11.85 8.45
CA ASP A 44 9.30 -11.88 8.67
C ASP A 44 9.84 -13.25 8.21
N PRO A 45 10.78 -13.30 7.25
CA PRO A 45 11.28 -14.57 6.71
C PRO A 45 12.09 -15.39 7.72
N LYS A 46 12.55 -14.77 8.81
CA LYS A 46 13.33 -15.44 9.87
C LYS A 46 12.42 -16.04 10.95
N THR A 47 11.37 -15.34 11.34
CA THR A 47 10.47 -15.79 12.42
C THR A 47 9.22 -16.49 11.89
N GLY A 48 8.84 -16.23 10.64
CA GLY A 48 7.58 -16.68 10.06
C GLY A 48 6.35 -15.94 10.57
N GLU A 49 6.52 -14.86 11.34
CA GLU A 49 5.42 -14.11 11.93
C GLU A 49 5.14 -12.82 11.14
N PHE A 50 3.88 -12.37 11.14
CA PHE A 50 3.53 -11.07 10.56
C PHE A 50 3.93 -9.94 11.53
N GLY A 51 4.77 -9.03 11.03
CA GLY A 51 5.22 -7.88 11.80
C GLY A 51 4.14 -6.81 11.99
N GLU A 52 4.54 -5.65 12.52
CA GLU A 52 3.62 -4.51 12.67
C GLU A 52 3.02 -4.07 11.32
N PRO A 53 1.76 -3.59 11.32
CA PRO A 53 1.13 -3.08 10.12
C PRO A 53 1.86 -1.87 9.52
N LYS A 54 1.91 -1.84 8.19
CA LYS A 54 2.54 -0.80 7.38
C LYS A 54 1.53 -0.24 6.39
N VAL A 55 1.83 0.93 5.86
CA VAL A 55 1.04 1.55 4.79
C VAL A 55 1.90 1.75 3.55
N SER A 56 1.33 1.49 2.37
CA SER A 56 1.95 1.83 1.08
C SER A 56 1.02 2.73 0.30
N LEU A 57 1.47 3.97 0.06
CA LEU A 57 0.86 4.88 -0.90
C LEU A 57 1.44 4.60 -2.27
N ARG A 58 0.59 4.30 -3.26
CA ARG A 58 1.03 3.95 -4.62
C ARG A 58 0.28 4.77 -5.66
N ARG A 59 1.04 5.32 -6.62
CA ARG A 59 0.50 5.95 -7.82
C ARG A 59 0.65 4.99 -8.98
N TYR A 60 -0.44 4.77 -9.72
CA TYR A 60 -0.44 3.95 -10.91
C TYR A 60 -0.74 4.79 -12.15
N ARG A 61 -0.46 4.21 -13.32
CA ARG A 61 -0.93 4.69 -14.63
C ARG A 61 -1.68 3.55 -15.32
N LYS A 62 -2.92 3.79 -15.76
CA LYS A 62 -3.71 2.86 -16.60
C LYS A 62 -3.23 3.02 -18.03
N MET A 63 -2.76 1.94 -18.65
CA MET A 63 -2.36 1.90 -20.05
C MET A 63 -2.80 0.55 -20.64
N ASN A 64 -3.53 0.60 -21.76
CA ASN A 64 -4.06 -0.59 -22.44
C ASN A 64 -4.82 -1.53 -21.49
N GLY A 65 -5.63 -0.97 -20.58
CA GLY A 65 -6.44 -1.73 -19.63
C GLY A 65 -5.69 -2.30 -18.41
N ASN A 66 -4.36 -2.12 -18.34
CA ASN A 66 -3.51 -2.58 -17.25
C ASN A 66 -2.95 -1.42 -16.43
N PHE A 67 -2.69 -1.65 -15.14
CA PHE A 67 -2.08 -0.65 -14.26
C PHE A 67 -0.59 -0.90 -14.09
N LYS A 68 0.21 0.14 -14.31
CA LYS A 68 1.65 0.14 -14.01
C LYS A 68 1.94 1.10 -12.87
N ALA A 69 2.55 0.61 -11.79
CA ALA A 69 3.00 1.46 -10.70
C ALA A 69 4.05 2.48 -11.22
N GLN A 70 3.85 3.75 -10.91
CA GLN A 70 4.73 4.86 -11.28
C GLN A 70 5.54 5.36 -10.07
N GLY A 71 4.97 5.26 -8.87
CA GLY A 71 5.64 5.64 -7.64
C GLY A 71 5.05 4.91 -6.44
N LYS A 72 5.88 4.69 -5.43
CA LYS A 72 5.47 4.11 -4.15
C LYS A 72 6.18 4.80 -3.00
N PHE A 73 5.46 5.02 -1.91
CA PHE A 73 5.99 5.48 -0.64
C PHE A 73 5.49 4.54 0.46
N LYS A 74 6.41 4.08 1.34
CA LYS A 74 6.07 3.20 2.47
C LYS A 74 6.10 4.01 3.76
N ILE A 75 5.12 3.75 4.62
CA ILE A 75 5.05 4.24 6.00
C ILE A 75 5.18 3.01 6.89
N THR A 76 6.30 2.89 7.61
CA THR A 76 6.73 1.63 8.22
C THR A 76 6.46 1.54 9.71
N GLY A 77 5.67 2.47 10.26
CA GLY A 77 5.27 2.44 11.67
C GLY A 77 4.47 3.67 12.08
N LYS A 78 3.95 3.63 13.32
CA LYS A 78 3.04 4.63 13.88
C LYS A 78 3.65 6.04 13.95
N ALA A 79 4.88 6.17 14.45
CA ALA A 79 5.54 7.47 14.61
C ALA A 79 5.72 8.22 13.28
N GLN A 80 6.05 7.49 12.20
CA GLN A 80 6.17 8.09 10.87
C GLN A 80 4.80 8.54 10.34
N ALA A 81 3.75 7.74 10.57
CA ALA A 81 2.40 8.11 10.18
C ALA A 81 1.93 9.37 10.91
N GLU A 82 2.14 9.46 12.22
CA GLU A 82 1.80 10.62 13.04
C GLU A 82 2.52 11.88 12.54
N ALA A 83 3.84 11.81 12.30
CA ALA A 83 4.62 12.93 11.78
C ALA A 83 4.11 13.41 10.41
N ILE A 84 3.76 12.49 9.51
CA ILE A 84 3.19 12.85 8.20
C ILE A 84 1.84 13.55 8.39
N ILE A 85 0.96 13.02 9.23
CA ILE A 85 -0.36 13.60 9.50
C ILE A 85 -0.22 15.01 10.07
N GLU A 86 0.66 15.22 11.05
CA GLU A 86 0.90 16.53 11.65
C GLU A 86 1.39 17.56 10.62
N VAL A 87 2.35 17.18 9.78
CA VAL A 87 2.87 18.07 8.72
C VAL A 87 1.80 18.40 7.69
N LEU A 88 1.01 17.42 7.26
CA LEU A 88 -0.08 17.64 6.29
C LEU A 88 -1.15 18.56 6.88
N LYS A 89 -1.60 18.31 8.12
CA LYS A 89 -2.55 19.19 8.83
C LYS A 89 -2.05 20.62 8.92
N LYS A 90 -0.79 20.80 9.33
CA LYS A 90 -0.14 22.11 9.40
C LYS A 90 -0.10 22.83 8.05
N TRP A 91 0.25 22.14 6.96
CA TRP A 91 0.40 22.78 5.64
C TRP A 91 -0.93 23.08 4.96
N TYR A 92 -1.93 22.22 5.14
CA TYR A 92 -3.26 22.42 4.56
C TYR A 92 -4.23 23.19 5.47
N ASN A 93 -3.81 23.51 6.70
CA ASN A 93 -4.61 24.21 7.70
C ASN A 93 -5.95 23.50 7.98
N ILE A 94 -5.87 22.19 8.26
CA ILE A 94 -6.98 21.28 8.59
C ILE A 94 -6.74 20.52 9.90
#